data_AF-A0A948RGR9-F1
#
_entry.id   AF-A0A948RGR9-F1
#
_cell.length_a   1.000
_cell.length_b   1.000
_cell.length_c   1.000
_cell.angle_alpha   90.00
_cell.angle_beta   90.00
_cell.angle_gamma   90.00
#
_symmetry.space_group_name_H-M   'P 1'
#
loop_
_entity.id
_entity.type
_entity.pdbx_description
1 polymer ?
#
loop_
_entity_poly.entity_id
_entity_poly.type
_entity_poly.pdbx_seq_one_letter_code
_entity_poly.pdbx_strand_id
1 'polypeptide(L)'
;MTLVDSALAGDRLALSRLLTQVENDTAEGRAALNSLFPHTGKAYLIGVTGAPGTGKSSLVNQLALHYRRQTTNRVAILAVDPSSPFTGGALLGDRVRMR
;
A
#
# COMPACT_ATOMS: atom_id res chain seq x y z
N MET A 1 4.76 21.91 8.16
CA MET A 1 4.42 21.00 7.05
C MET A 1 3.25 20.15 7.48
N THR A 2 2.23 20.01 6.63
CA THR A 2 1.09 19.13 6.90
C THR A 2 1.51 17.66 6.72
N LEU A 3 0.72 16.72 7.26
CA LEU A 3 0.96 15.28 7.02
C LEU A 3 0.95 14.94 5.51
N VAL A 4 0.14 15.64 4.72
CA VAL A 4 0.07 15.49 3.26
C VAL A 4 1.38 15.94 2.61
N ASP A 5 1.91 17.11 2.97
CA ASP A 5 3.17 17.62 2.42
C ASP A 5 4.34 16.68 2.73
N SER A 6 4.41 16.20 3.97
CA SER A 6 5.46 15.26 4.39
C SER A 6 5.33 13.92 3.66
N ALA A 7 4.12 13.40 3.45
CA ALA A 7 3.90 12.18 2.68
C ALA A 7 4.30 12.36 1.20
N LEU A 8 3.98 13.50 0.59
CA LEU A 8 4.38 13.84 -0.79
C LEU A 8 5.91 13.97 -0.93
N ALA A 9 6.58 14.47 0.11
CA ALA A 9 8.04 14.51 0.20
C ALA A 9 8.70 13.13 0.40
N GLY A 10 7.91 12.07 0.59
CA GLY A 10 8.39 10.70 0.75
C GLY A 10 8.65 10.26 2.19
N ASP A 11 8.18 11.00 3.19
CA ASP A 11 8.26 10.59 4.59
C ASP A 11 7.34 9.37 4.84
N ARG A 12 7.98 8.22 5.13
CA ARG A 12 7.29 6.95 5.35
C ARG A 12 6.44 6.94 6.63
N LEU A 13 6.85 7.67 7.67
CA LEU A 13 6.09 7.76 8.91
C LEU A 13 4.84 8.62 8.72
N ALA A 14 4.99 9.75 8.02
CA ALA A 14 3.85 10.59 7.64
C ALA A 14 2.85 9.82 6.78
N LEU A 15 3.34 9.07 5.77
CA LEU A 15 2.50 8.20 4.94
C LEU A 15 1.74 7.15 5.78
N SER A 16 2.42 6.47 6.69
CA SER A 16 1.78 5.46 7.56
C SER A 16 0.67 6.06 8.42
N ARG A 17 0.91 7.23 9.02
CA ARG A 17 -0.10 7.95 9.80
C ARG A 17 -1.28 8.37 8.95
N LEU A 18 -1.02 8.84 7.72
CA LEU A 18 -2.07 9.24 6.78
C LEU A 18 -2.95 8.05 6.38
N LEU A 19 -2.35 6.89 6.09
CA LEU A 19 -3.08 5.65 5.80
C LEU A 19 -4.00 5.27 6.96
N THR A 20 -3.53 5.37 8.21
CA THR A 20 -4.38 5.13 9.39
C THR A 20 -5.56 6.10 9.47
N GLN A 21 -5.38 7.37 9.13
CA GLN A 21 -6.49 8.34 9.11
C GLN A 21 -7.52 8.00 8.01
N VAL A 22 -7.04 7.55 6.84
CA VAL A 22 -7.89 7.13 5.72
C VAL A 22 -8.66 5.85 6.07
N GLU A 23 -8.00 4.83 6.62
CA GLU A 23 -8.62 3.56 7.01
C GLU A 23 -9.70 3.73 8.08
N ASN A 24 -9.55 4.70 8.98
CA ASN A 24 -10.54 5.01 10.02
C ASN A 24 -11.60 6.03 9.59
N ASP A 25 -11.60 6.46 8.32
CA ASP A 25 -12.55 7.43 7.76
C ASP A 25 -12.69 8.71 8.62
N THR A 26 -11.57 9.27 9.07
CA THR A 26 -11.56 10.52 9.84
C THR A 26 -11.77 11.74 8.94
N ALA A 27 -12.12 12.89 9.54
CA ALA A 27 -12.26 14.14 8.79
C ALA A 27 -10.94 14.54 8.11
N GLU A 28 -9.83 14.35 8.82
CA GLU A 28 -8.47 14.55 8.33
C GLU A 28 -8.12 13.60 7.18
N GLY A 29 -8.51 12.32 7.28
CA GLY A 29 -8.33 11.34 6.22
C GLY A 29 -9.05 11.71 4.93
N ARG A 30 -10.33 12.11 5.03
CA ARG A 30 -11.11 12.58 3.87
C ARG A 30 -10.54 13.84 3.24
N ALA A 31 -10.15 14.82 4.07
CA ALA A 31 -9.51 16.04 3.58
C ALA A 31 -8.17 15.74 2.88
N ALA A 32 -7.39 14.80 3.42
CA ALA A 32 -6.14 14.36 2.81
C ALA A 32 -6.35 13.71 1.44
N LEU A 33 -7.38 12.88 1.27
CA LEU A 33 -7.69 12.27 -0.03
C LEU A 33 -7.98 13.33 -1.10
N ASN A 34 -8.76 14.35 -0.76
CA ASN A 34 -9.04 15.46 -1.67
C ASN A 34 -7.76 16.20 -2.09
N SER A 35 -6.88 16.49 -1.12
CA SER A 35 -5.59 17.15 -1.38
C SER A 35 -4.63 16.27 -2.19
N LEU A 36 -4.67 14.95 -2.01
CA LEU A 36 -3.80 14.01 -2.73
C LEU A 36 -4.28 13.71 -4.15
N PHE A 37 -5.58 13.84 -4.44
CA PHE A 37 -6.17 13.45 -5.72
C PHE A 37 -5.41 13.99 -6.96
N PRO A 38 -4.97 15.27 -7.03
CA PRO A 38 -4.20 15.81 -8.16
C PRO A 38 -2.82 15.15 -8.38
N HIS A 39 -2.29 14.45 -7.37
CA HIS A 39 -0.98 13.78 -7.44
C HIS A 39 -1.07 12.31 -7.86
N THR A 40 -2.28 11.77 -8.06
CA THR A 40 -2.53 10.36 -8.40
C THR A 40 -2.47 10.07 -9.91
N GLY A 41 -2.72 8.83 -10.33
CA GLY A 41 -2.81 8.42 -11.75
C GLY A 41 -1.48 8.18 -12.46
N LYS A 42 -0.34 8.36 -11.78
CA LYS A 42 1.01 8.24 -12.36
C LYS A 42 1.66 6.86 -12.16
N ALA A 43 1.02 5.98 -11.39
CA ALA A 43 1.53 4.65 -11.08
C ALA A 43 0.95 3.61 -12.04
N TYR A 44 1.76 2.61 -12.39
CA TYR A 44 1.26 1.42 -13.09
C TYR A 44 0.68 0.44 -12.06
N LEU A 45 -0.59 0.05 -12.23
CA LEU A 45 -1.29 -0.85 -11.31
C LEU A 45 -1.34 -2.27 -11.86
N ILE A 46 -0.93 -3.24 -11.04
CA ILE A 46 -0.97 -4.67 -11.36
C ILE A 46 -1.84 -5.37 -10.32
N GLY A 47 -2.96 -5.95 -10.76
CA GLY A 47 -3.79 -6.83 -9.93
C GLY A 47 -3.26 -8.26 -9.97
N VAL A 48 -3.08 -8.90 -8.81
CA VAL A 48 -2.67 -10.30 -8.70
C VAL A 48 -3.72 -11.05 -7.89
N THR A 49 -4.27 -12.12 -8.46
CA THR A 49 -5.31 -12.95 -7.84
C THR A 49 -5.05 -14.44 -8.08
N GLY A 50 -5.83 -15.31 -7.43
CA GLY A 50 -5.70 -16.77 -7.50
C GLY A 50 -6.00 -17.45 -6.17
N ALA A 51 -6.26 -18.76 -6.21
CA ALA A 51 -6.62 -19.55 -5.03
C ALA A 51 -5.51 -19.55 -3.94
N PRO A 52 -5.83 -19.85 -2.67
CA PRO A 52 -4.82 -20.08 -1.63
C PRO A 52 -3.80 -21.14 -2.07
N GLY A 53 -2.52 -20.97 -1.71
CA GLY A 53 -1.47 -21.94 -2.02
C GLY A 53 -0.89 -21.89 -3.45
N THR A 54 -1.45 -21.12 -4.38
CA THR A 54 -0.96 -21.06 -5.78
C THR A 54 0.36 -20.29 -5.98
N GLY A 55 1.00 -19.84 -4.90
CA GLY A 55 2.27 -19.12 -4.96
C GLY A 55 2.16 -17.62 -5.26
N LYS A 56 0.98 -17.00 -5.16
CA LYS A 56 0.78 -15.55 -5.39
C LYS A 56 1.80 -14.66 -4.68
N SER A 57 1.99 -14.86 -3.37
CA SER A 57 2.93 -14.04 -2.59
C SER A 57 4.37 -14.21 -3.07
N SER A 58 4.76 -15.42 -3.48
CA SER A 58 6.09 -15.68 -4.06
C SER A 58 6.27 -14.95 -5.39
N LEU A 59 5.24 -14.96 -6.26
CA LEU A 59 5.26 -14.22 -7.52
C LEU A 59 5.35 -12.71 -7.29
N VAL A 60 4.51 -12.16 -6.40
CA VAL A 60 4.53 -10.73 -6.05
C VAL A 60 5.89 -10.33 -5.49
N ASN A 61 6.52 -11.15 -4.64
CA ASN A 61 7.85 -10.87 -4.11
C ASN A 61 8.91 -10.80 -5.23
N GLN A 62 8.92 -11.76 -6.15
CA GLN A 62 9.86 -11.76 -7.27
C GLN A 62 9.64 -10.59 -8.22
N LEU A 63 8.39 -10.23 -8.51
CA LEU A 63 8.06 -9.04 -9.30
C LEU A 63 8.57 -7.76 -8.63
N ALA A 64 8.34 -7.60 -7.32
CA ALA A 64 8.83 -6.44 -6.58
C ALA A 64 10.36 -6.34 -6.60
N LEU A 65 11.07 -7.46 -6.37
CA LEU A 65 12.52 -7.51 -6.47
C LEU A 65 13.04 -7.17 -7.87
N HIS A 66 12.38 -7.69 -8.91
CA HIS A 66 12.73 -7.43 -10.29
C HIS A 66 12.61 -5.94 -10.64
N TYR A 67 11.46 -5.31 -10.35
CA TYR A 67 11.24 -3.89 -10.64
C TYR A 67 12.18 -2.97 -9.84
N ARG A 68 12.44 -3.30 -8.57
CA ARG A 68 13.39 -2.54 -7.74
C ARG A 68 14.83 -2.63 -8.23
N ARG A 69 15.22 -3.68 -8.96
CA ARG A 69 16.57 -3.83 -9.53
C ARG A 69 16.73 -3.11 -10.86
N GLN A 70 15.67 -3.06 -11.67
CA GLN A 70 15.74 -2.52 -13.02
C GLN A 70 15.53 -1.01 -13.10
N THR A 71 14.94 -0.41 -12.06
CA THR A 71 14.49 0.97 -12.12
C THR A 71 14.74 1.67 -10.78
N THR A 72 14.78 3.00 -10.80
CA THR A 72 14.67 3.82 -9.59
C THR A 72 13.22 3.92 -9.08
N ASN A 73 12.30 3.15 -9.67
CA ASN A 73 10.88 3.24 -9.35
C ASN A 73 10.58 2.71 -7.95
N ARG A 74 9.66 3.39 -7.28
CA ARG A 74 9.12 2.96 -5.98
C ARG A 74 8.04 1.91 -6.22
N VAL A 75 8.15 0.79 -5.54
CA VAL A 75 7.14 -0.28 -5.56
C VAL A 75 6.34 -0.23 -4.25
N ALA A 76 5.01 -0.22 -4.37
CA ALA A 76 4.09 -0.40 -3.25
C ALA A 76 3.30 -1.69 -3.47
N ILE A 77 3.04 -2.43 -2.39
CA ILE A 77 2.23 -3.65 -2.40
C ILE A 77 1.06 -3.39 -1.46
N LEU A 78 -0.17 -3.47 -1.99
CA LEU A 78 -1.40 -3.39 -1.23
C LEU A 78 -2.06 -4.76 -1.23
N ALA A 79 -2.18 -5.37 -0.04
CA ALA A 79 -2.90 -6.62 0.13
C ALA A 79 -4.38 -6.32 0.41
N VAL A 80 -5.28 -7.02 -0.27
CA VAL A 80 -6.73 -6.95 -0.03
C VAL A 80 -7.18 -8.31 0.48
N ASP A 81 -7.63 -8.36 1.73
CA ASP A 81 -8.14 -9.59 2.35
C ASP A 81 -9.62 -9.39 2.74
N PRO A 82 -10.56 -10.09 2.08
CA PRO A 82 -11.98 -9.98 2.39
C PRO A 82 -12.35 -10.53 3.78
N SER A 83 -11.46 -11.28 4.45
CA SER A 83 -11.68 -11.78 5.82
C SER A 83 -11.45 -10.74 6.91
N SER A 84 -10.91 -9.56 6.55
CA SER A 84 -10.61 -8.41 7.41
C SER A 84 -11.73 -8.01 8.41
N PRO A 85 -13.03 -8.03 8.07
CA PRO A 85 -14.09 -7.68 9.02
C PRO A 85 -14.23 -8.67 10.19
N PHE A 86 -13.81 -9.93 10.00
CA PHE A 86 -14.02 -11.00 10.96
C PHE A 86 -12.83 -11.24 11.90
N THR A 87 -11.63 -10.77 11.54
CA THR A 87 -10.38 -11.04 12.27
C THR A 87 -9.80 -9.82 12.98
N GLY A 88 -10.41 -8.64 12.85
CA GLY A 88 -9.93 -7.40 13.49
C GLY A 88 -8.70 -6.78 12.78
N GLY A 89 -8.47 -7.15 11.52
CA GLY A 89 -7.38 -6.65 10.68
C GLY A 89 -6.41 -7.74 10.21
N ALA A 90 -5.79 -7.52 9.05
CA ALA A 90 -4.80 -8.42 8.48
C ALA A 90 -3.50 -8.36 9.28
N LEU A 91 -3.35 -9.27 10.24
CA LEU A 91 -2.21 -9.38 11.12
C LEU A 91 -0.97 -9.88 10.35
N LEU A 92 -0.32 -8.98 9.59
CA LEU A 92 1.06 -9.04 9.09
C LEU A 92 1.50 -10.31 8.30
N GLY A 93 0.63 -11.29 8.06
CA GLY A 93 0.99 -12.62 7.56
C GLY A 93 1.60 -12.58 6.16
N ASP A 94 1.12 -11.69 5.30
CA ASP A 94 1.70 -11.49 3.97
C ASP A 94 3.10 -10.87 4.00
N ARG A 95 3.41 -10.09 5.04
CA ARG A 95 4.74 -9.46 5.19
C ARG A 95 5.83 -10.48 5.50
N VAL A 96 5.52 -11.60 6.17
CA VAL A 96 6.50 -12.67 6.45
C VAL A 96 6.99 -13.35 5.17
N ARG A 97 6.16 -13.36 4.12
CA ARG A 97 6.46 -13.95 2.81
C ARG A 97 7.18 -12.98 1.86
N MET A 98 7.18 -11.70 2.17
CA MET A 98 7.88 -10.66 1.40
C MET A 98 9.27 -10.45 1.98
N ARG A 99 10.30 -10.94 1.29
CA ARG A 99 11.72 -10.83 1.66
C ARG A 99 12.52 -10.17 0.56
#